data_AF-A0A5C7H4S4-F1
#
_entry.id   AF-A0A5C7H4S4-F1
#
_cell.length_a   1.000
_cell.length_b   1.000
_cell.length_c   1.000
_cell.angle_alpha   90.00
_cell.angle_beta   90.00
_cell.angle_gamma   90.00
#
_symmetry.space_group_name_H-M   'P 1'
#
loop_
_entity.id
_entity.type
_entity.pdbx_description
1 polymer ?
#
loop_
_entity_poly.entity_id
_entity_poly.type
_entity_poly.pdbx_seq_one_letter_code
_entity_poly.pdbx_strand_id
1 'polypeptide(L)'
;MSKLCSSPPSASSSTLLLSVCVLAFFYTTKALVKLPPNETVPAIIVFGDSIVDTGNNNNLKTLIKCNFPPYGKDFQGGIPTGRFCNGKVPSDLLAEELGIKESVPAYMDPTLSPVDLLTGVCFASSGSGYDPLTSKLASVLSLSDQMEYFKEYIAKLKMLVGEDRTNFILAKSIFVVVTGSDDLANTYFDLRVQKLHYDIPAYTDLMANSASDFFKELYGLGARRIAVFSAAPIGCLPSQRTLAGGIERECVEDYNQAAILFNKKLSAKLDSLSGSLSNSKIVYIDVYNPLLDIIQNPKKYGFEVANKGCCGTGELEVAVLCNKLSPTTCSDDSSYVFWDSYHPTEKTYRTLVSSLIRKYVDKFF
;
A
#
# COMPACT_ATOMS: atom_id res chain seq x y z
N MET A 1 5.57 -38.77 78.65
CA MET A 1 5.29 -37.47 78.02
C MET A 1 6.51 -36.58 78.21
N SER A 2 7.43 -36.62 77.25
CA SER A 2 8.62 -35.77 77.18
C SER A 2 9.12 -35.79 75.72
N LYS A 3 9.43 -34.58 75.22
CA LYS A 3 9.86 -34.25 73.85
C LYS A 3 11.17 -34.95 73.45
N LEU A 4 11.31 -35.31 72.17
CA LEU A 4 12.58 -35.22 71.42
C LEU A 4 12.36 -35.45 69.91
N CYS A 5 13.04 -34.60 69.11
CA CYS A 5 13.44 -34.77 67.69
C CYS A 5 12.31 -34.83 66.64
N SER A 6 12.42 -34.26 65.44
CA SER A 6 13.54 -33.68 64.69
C SER A 6 12.97 -33.02 63.42
N SER A 7 13.57 -31.92 63.00
CA SER A 7 13.32 -31.22 61.73
C SER A 7 13.77 -32.04 60.50
N PRO A 8 13.07 -31.96 59.35
CA PRO A 8 13.63 -32.33 58.07
C PRO A 8 14.33 -31.14 57.38
N PRO A 9 15.30 -31.37 56.49
CA PRO A 9 16.17 -30.33 55.96
C PRO A 9 15.50 -29.52 54.84
N SER A 10 15.85 -28.24 54.78
CA SER A 10 15.50 -27.30 53.72
C SER A 10 16.07 -27.77 52.37
N ALA A 11 15.20 -28.12 51.43
CA ALA A 11 15.59 -28.27 50.04
C ALA A 11 15.86 -26.88 49.43
N SER A 12 17.13 -26.61 49.16
CA SER A 12 17.57 -25.49 48.33
C SER A 12 17.12 -25.73 46.89
N SER A 13 15.99 -25.15 46.48
CA SER A 13 15.65 -25.03 45.06
C SER A 13 16.55 -23.98 44.42
N SER A 14 17.66 -24.43 43.84
CA SER A 14 18.44 -23.64 42.91
C SER A 14 17.61 -23.45 41.62
N THR A 15 16.95 -22.31 41.50
CA THR A 15 16.30 -21.86 40.27
C THR A 15 17.38 -21.61 39.22
N LEU A 16 17.53 -22.57 38.30
CA LEU A 16 18.31 -22.42 37.09
C LEU A 16 17.57 -21.40 36.18
N LEU A 17 17.98 -20.13 36.25
CA LEU A 17 17.60 -19.11 35.28
C LEU A 17 18.19 -19.51 33.92
N LEU A 18 17.40 -20.24 33.13
CA LEU A 18 17.71 -20.51 31.74
C LEU A 18 17.50 -19.19 30.98
N SER A 19 18.56 -18.39 30.84
CA SER A 19 18.57 -17.25 29.91
C SER A 19 18.46 -17.80 28.49
N VAL A 20 17.23 -17.90 27.97
CA VAL A 20 16.99 -18.17 26.56
C VAL A 20 17.42 -16.91 25.80
N CYS A 21 18.67 -16.89 25.35
CA CYS A 21 19.11 -15.95 24.32
C CYS A 21 18.36 -16.32 23.03
N VAL A 22 17.21 -15.70 22.80
CA VAL A 22 16.56 -15.70 21.49
C VAL A 22 17.50 -14.96 20.56
N LEU A 23 18.30 -15.71 19.81
CA LEU A 23 19.00 -15.20 18.64
C LEU A 23 17.92 -14.85 17.60
N ALA A 24 17.40 -13.63 17.69
CA ALA A 24 16.62 -13.06 16.61
C ALA A 24 17.57 -12.95 15.41
N PHE A 25 17.44 -13.90 14.47
CA PHE A 25 17.96 -13.72 13.12
C PHE A 25 17.20 -12.52 12.53
N PHE A 26 17.72 -11.32 12.74
CA PHE A 26 17.30 -10.17 11.98
C PHE A 26 17.71 -10.45 10.54
N TYR A 27 16.75 -10.84 9.70
CA TYR A 27 16.90 -10.75 8.25
C TYR A 27 17.08 -9.27 7.94
N THR A 28 18.35 -8.85 7.91
CA THR A 28 18.73 -7.48 7.59
C THR A 28 18.63 -7.36 6.08
N THR A 29 17.53 -6.75 5.62
CA THR A 29 17.45 -6.31 4.23
C THR A 29 18.48 -5.20 4.03
N LYS A 30 19.32 -5.33 3.00
CA LYS A 30 20.29 -4.30 2.67
C LYS A 30 19.55 -3.11 2.09
N ALA A 31 19.54 -1.99 2.81
CA ALA A 31 19.03 -0.73 2.28
C ALA A 31 19.76 -0.39 0.98
N LEU A 32 18.98 -0.14 -0.08
CA LEU A 32 19.50 0.27 -1.39
C LEU A 32 19.63 1.79 -1.49
N VAL A 33 18.93 2.52 -0.61
CA VAL A 33 18.98 3.97 -0.50
C VAL A 33 19.75 4.39 0.74
N LYS A 34 20.66 5.35 0.59
CA LYS A 34 21.41 5.93 1.69
C LYS A 34 20.59 7.05 2.33
N LEU A 35 20.24 6.89 3.61
CA LEU A 35 19.60 7.94 4.39
C LEU A 35 20.61 9.02 4.81
N PRO A 36 20.16 10.25 5.13
CA PRO A 36 21.00 11.28 5.72
C PRO A 36 21.69 10.80 7.03
N PRO A 37 22.86 11.36 7.40
CA PRO A 37 23.53 10.99 8.64
C PRO A 37 22.62 11.17 9.86
N ASN A 38 22.67 10.21 10.79
CA ASN A 38 21.86 10.18 12.01
C ASN A 38 20.34 10.04 11.80
N GLU A 39 19.90 9.70 10.59
CA GLU A 39 18.50 9.39 10.33
C GLU A 39 18.22 7.90 10.25
N THR A 40 17.04 7.53 10.75
CA THR A 40 16.55 6.15 10.80
C THR A 40 15.08 6.11 10.43
N VAL A 41 14.66 5.04 9.76
CA VAL A 41 13.25 4.73 9.49
C VAL A 41 12.95 3.37 10.13
N PRO A 42 12.34 3.33 11.32
CA PRO A 42 12.13 2.08 12.05
C PRO A 42 11.02 1.21 11.43
N ALA A 43 10.02 1.84 10.81
CA ALA A 43 8.90 1.14 10.18
C ALA A 43 8.37 1.88 8.94
N ILE A 44 7.64 1.11 8.14
CA ILE A 44 6.82 1.61 7.02
C ILE A 44 5.36 1.28 7.31
N ILE A 45 4.51 2.30 7.35
CA ILE A 45 3.11 2.16 7.72
C ILE A 45 2.24 2.56 6.53
N VAL A 46 1.44 1.63 6.01
CA VAL A 46 0.83 1.77 4.67
C VAL A 46 -0.68 1.84 4.75
N PHE A 47 -1.27 2.78 4.03
CA PHE A 47 -2.71 2.96 3.83
C PHE A 47 -3.01 3.09 2.34
N GLY A 48 -4.24 2.78 1.94
CA GLY A 48 -4.65 2.99 0.57
C GLY A 48 -5.50 1.89 -0.03
N ASP A 49 -5.29 1.67 -1.32
CA ASP A 49 -6.05 0.78 -2.19
C ASP A 49 -5.23 -0.45 -2.65
N SER A 50 -5.68 -1.06 -3.75
CA SER A 50 -5.12 -2.29 -4.32
C SER A 50 -3.68 -2.16 -4.80
N ILE A 51 -3.20 -0.94 -5.06
CA ILE A 51 -1.82 -0.72 -5.49
C ILE A 51 -0.87 -1.16 -4.39
N VAL A 52 -1.21 -0.97 -3.11
CA VAL A 52 -0.33 -1.25 -1.98
C VAL A 52 -0.84 -2.33 -1.02
N ASP A 53 -2.05 -2.85 -1.23
CA ASP A 53 -2.65 -3.93 -0.43
C ASP A 53 -1.83 -5.22 -0.51
N THR A 54 -1.55 -5.79 0.66
CA THR A 54 -0.76 -7.01 0.83
C THR A 54 -1.59 -8.21 1.27
N GLY A 55 -2.93 -8.05 1.37
CA GLY A 55 -3.86 -9.14 1.65
C GLY A 55 -4.99 -8.84 2.64
N ASN A 56 -5.30 -7.58 2.97
CA ASN A 56 -6.36 -7.30 3.95
C ASN A 56 -7.75 -7.74 3.45
N ASN A 57 -7.97 -7.76 2.13
CA ASN A 57 -9.23 -8.19 1.53
C ASN A 57 -9.48 -9.72 1.62
N ASN A 58 -8.49 -10.53 2.00
CA ASN A 58 -8.59 -11.99 1.94
C ASN A 58 -9.72 -12.56 2.81
N ASN A 59 -9.98 -11.90 3.94
CA ASN A 59 -10.98 -12.33 4.93
C ASN A 59 -12.32 -11.60 4.79
N LEU A 60 -12.47 -10.75 3.76
CA LEU A 60 -13.70 -10.02 3.49
C LEU A 60 -14.63 -10.78 2.53
N LYS A 61 -15.94 -10.59 2.70
CA LYS A 61 -16.96 -11.10 1.76
C LYS A 61 -17.08 -10.17 0.55
N THR A 62 -16.03 -10.16 -0.27
CA THR A 62 -15.93 -9.33 -1.49
C THR A 62 -15.42 -10.16 -2.68
N LEU A 63 -15.67 -9.65 -3.90
CA LEU A 63 -15.05 -10.11 -5.13
C LEU A 63 -13.69 -9.43 -5.39
N ILE A 64 -13.36 -8.37 -4.64
CA ILE A 64 -12.10 -7.63 -4.78
C ILE A 64 -11.02 -8.32 -3.95
N LYS A 65 -10.53 -9.46 -4.42
CA LYS A 65 -9.43 -10.22 -3.79
C LYS A 65 -8.62 -11.01 -4.80
N CYS A 66 -7.35 -11.23 -4.48
CA CYS A 66 -6.33 -11.85 -5.34
C CYS A 66 -5.50 -12.91 -4.60
N ASN A 67 -6.08 -13.60 -3.62
CA ASN A 67 -5.44 -14.69 -2.87
C ASN A 67 -5.53 -16.06 -3.57
N PHE A 68 -5.51 -16.04 -4.90
CA PHE A 68 -5.53 -17.22 -5.76
C PHE A 68 -4.70 -16.97 -7.02
N PRO A 69 -4.19 -18.03 -7.68
CA PRO A 69 -3.42 -17.84 -8.91
C PRO A 69 -4.29 -17.33 -10.07
N PRO A 70 -3.71 -16.57 -11.03
CA PRO A 70 -2.28 -16.45 -11.28
C PRO A 70 -1.55 -15.36 -10.47
N TYR A 71 -2.24 -14.62 -9.60
CA TYR A 71 -1.59 -13.61 -8.75
C TYR A 71 -0.50 -14.23 -7.87
N GLY A 72 0.53 -13.43 -7.57
CA GLY A 72 1.66 -13.86 -6.75
C GLY A 72 2.53 -14.95 -7.36
N LYS A 73 2.43 -15.25 -8.67
CA LYS A 73 3.26 -16.29 -9.31
C LYS A 73 4.77 -16.07 -9.15
N ASP A 74 5.21 -14.81 -9.04
CA ASP A 74 6.61 -14.41 -8.83
C ASP A 74 6.87 -14.01 -7.38
N PHE A 75 5.83 -13.98 -6.54
CA PHE A 75 5.95 -13.69 -5.12
C PHE A 75 6.33 -14.95 -4.34
N GLN A 76 7.40 -14.87 -3.54
CA GLN A 76 7.89 -15.87 -2.56
C GLN A 76 7.22 -17.26 -2.62
N GLY A 77 7.80 -18.17 -3.43
CA GLY A 77 7.29 -19.53 -3.58
C GLY A 77 6.05 -19.68 -4.47
N GLY A 78 5.68 -18.63 -5.21
CA GLY A 78 4.50 -18.58 -6.06
C GLY A 78 3.19 -18.51 -5.28
N ILE A 79 3.22 -17.97 -4.05
CA ILE A 79 2.08 -17.99 -3.12
C ILE A 79 1.24 -16.72 -3.32
N PRO A 80 -0.05 -16.85 -3.68
CA PRO A 80 -0.94 -15.71 -3.79
C PRO A 80 -1.37 -15.20 -2.42
N THR A 81 -0.85 -14.04 -2.00
CA THR A 81 -1.16 -13.46 -0.68
C THR A 81 -2.32 -12.46 -0.70
N GLY A 82 -2.90 -12.16 -1.85
CA GLY A 82 -3.89 -11.08 -2.00
C GLY A 82 -3.34 -9.79 -2.62
N ARG A 83 -2.05 -9.75 -2.97
CA ARG A 83 -1.44 -8.66 -3.75
C ARG A 83 -2.03 -8.66 -5.16
N PHE A 84 -2.46 -7.48 -5.65
CA PHE A 84 -2.99 -7.30 -7.00
C PHE A 84 -1.85 -7.16 -8.01
N CYS A 85 -0.99 -8.17 -8.08
CA CYS A 85 0.21 -8.21 -8.89
C CYS A 85 0.66 -9.66 -9.14
N ASN A 86 1.53 -9.87 -10.12
CA ASN A 86 2.26 -11.13 -10.24
C ASN A 86 3.28 -11.36 -9.11
N GLY A 87 3.72 -10.30 -8.44
CA GLY A 87 4.78 -10.35 -7.45
C GLY A 87 4.61 -9.33 -6.33
N LYS A 88 5.70 -8.64 -5.97
CA LYS A 88 5.73 -7.56 -4.98
C LYS A 88 4.98 -6.32 -5.47
N VAL A 89 4.34 -5.65 -4.52
CA VAL A 89 3.66 -4.35 -4.70
C VAL A 89 4.54 -3.21 -4.16
N PRO A 90 4.26 -1.92 -4.46
CA PRO A 90 5.05 -0.79 -4.01
C PRO A 90 5.27 -0.72 -2.49
N SER A 91 4.35 -1.20 -1.66
CA SER A 91 4.56 -1.26 -0.20
C SER A 91 5.75 -2.14 0.16
N ASP A 92 5.91 -3.29 -0.48
CA ASP A 92 7.07 -4.18 -0.30
C ASP A 92 8.35 -3.54 -0.83
N LEU A 93 8.28 -2.99 -2.04
CA LEU A 93 9.45 -2.46 -2.73
C LEU A 93 10.01 -1.23 -2.00
N LEU A 94 9.15 -0.37 -1.45
CA LEU A 94 9.58 0.75 -0.60
C LEU A 94 10.25 0.25 0.69
N ALA A 95 9.68 -0.79 1.33
CA ALA A 95 10.27 -1.38 2.52
C ALA A 95 11.66 -1.99 2.25
N GLU A 96 11.82 -2.66 1.11
CA GLU A 96 13.06 -3.26 0.63
C GLU A 96 14.12 -2.19 0.35
N GLU A 97 13.77 -1.15 -0.41
CA GLU A 97 14.68 -0.05 -0.76
C GLU A 97 15.18 0.72 0.47
N LEU A 98 14.34 0.84 1.51
CA LEU A 98 14.67 1.43 2.79
C LEU A 98 15.41 0.47 3.75
N GLY A 99 15.54 -0.81 3.40
CA GLY A 99 16.19 -1.82 4.24
C GLY A 99 15.43 -2.16 5.53
N ILE A 100 14.10 -2.06 5.50
CA ILE A 100 13.24 -2.33 6.66
C ILE A 100 12.87 -3.82 6.71
N LYS A 101 12.33 -4.35 5.61
CA LYS A 101 11.89 -5.75 5.47
C LYS A 101 11.69 -6.12 4.00
N GLU A 102 11.68 -7.40 3.69
CA GLU A 102 11.53 -7.89 2.30
C GLU A 102 10.10 -7.77 1.78
N SER A 103 9.11 -7.90 2.68
CA SER A 103 7.69 -7.82 2.35
C SER A 103 6.91 -7.26 3.53
N VAL A 104 5.93 -6.40 3.26
CA VAL A 104 5.06 -5.83 4.28
C VAL A 104 3.86 -6.76 4.51
N PRO A 105 3.57 -7.18 5.74
CA PRO A 105 2.40 -8.01 6.02
C PRO A 105 1.13 -7.16 6.09
N ALA A 106 0.00 -7.77 5.72
CA ALA A 106 -1.32 -7.18 5.93
C ALA A 106 -1.64 -7.17 7.43
N TYR A 107 -2.23 -6.10 7.94
CA TYR A 107 -2.59 -6.02 9.36
C TYR A 107 -3.63 -7.07 9.77
N MET A 108 -4.53 -7.46 8.85
CA MET A 108 -5.54 -8.50 9.08
C MET A 108 -5.04 -9.93 8.82
N ASP A 109 -3.73 -10.12 8.60
CA ASP A 109 -3.16 -11.46 8.48
C ASP A 109 -3.23 -12.18 9.85
N PRO A 110 -3.90 -13.35 9.96
CA PRO A 110 -3.99 -14.07 11.22
C PRO A 110 -2.63 -14.60 11.73
N THR A 111 -1.60 -14.59 10.89
CA THR A 111 -0.23 -15.02 11.22
C THR A 111 0.69 -13.87 11.62
N LEU A 112 0.18 -12.64 11.66
CA LEU A 112 0.93 -11.43 11.99
C LEU A 112 1.63 -11.54 13.35
N SER A 113 2.96 -11.33 13.37
CA SER A 113 3.76 -11.44 14.59
C SER A 113 3.93 -10.08 15.29
N PRO A 114 4.24 -10.05 16.60
CA PRO A 114 4.58 -8.81 17.29
C PRO A 114 5.77 -8.05 16.67
N VAL A 115 6.74 -8.76 16.08
CA VAL A 115 7.92 -8.14 15.44
C VAL A 115 7.53 -7.41 14.16
N ASP A 116 6.52 -7.90 13.44
CA ASP A 116 5.99 -7.21 12.27
C ASP A 116 5.45 -5.83 12.62
N LEU A 117 4.80 -5.71 13.78
CA LEU A 117 4.30 -4.43 14.26
C LEU A 117 5.43 -3.42 14.50
N LEU A 118 6.60 -3.86 14.97
CA LEU A 118 7.73 -2.95 15.24
C LEU A 118 8.33 -2.33 13.97
N THR A 119 8.18 -3.02 12.85
CA THR A 119 8.78 -2.68 11.55
C THR A 119 7.73 -2.26 10.52
N GLY A 120 6.46 -2.21 10.93
CA GLY A 120 5.35 -1.66 10.16
C GLY A 120 4.55 -2.70 9.35
N VAL A 121 3.33 -2.33 9.04
CA VAL A 121 2.29 -3.18 8.45
C VAL A 121 1.49 -2.39 7.41
N CYS A 122 0.70 -3.11 6.62
CA CYS A 122 -0.20 -2.53 5.64
C CYS A 122 -1.67 -2.60 6.10
N PHE A 123 -2.34 -1.46 6.14
CA PHE A 123 -3.78 -1.30 6.39
C PHE A 123 -4.59 -1.14 5.10
N ALA A 124 -3.93 -0.94 3.95
CA ALA A 124 -4.60 -0.73 2.68
C ALA A 124 -5.59 -1.85 2.33
N SER A 125 -6.67 -1.49 1.66
CA SER A 125 -7.74 -2.41 1.27
C SER A 125 -8.12 -2.15 -0.18
N SER A 126 -8.05 -3.19 -0.99
CA SER A 126 -8.29 -3.08 -2.44
C SER A 126 -9.70 -2.62 -2.75
N GLY A 127 -9.88 -1.66 -3.66
CA GLY A 127 -11.18 -1.01 -3.95
C GLY A 127 -11.53 0.15 -3.02
N SER A 128 -10.60 0.56 -2.15
CA SER A 128 -10.78 1.71 -1.25
C SER A 128 -10.47 3.04 -1.93
N GLY A 129 -11.03 4.12 -1.39
CA GLY A 129 -10.99 5.44 -1.99
C GLY A 129 -11.06 6.55 -0.94
N TYR A 130 -10.83 7.81 -1.35
CA TYR A 130 -11.11 8.96 -0.51
C TYR A 130 -12.62 9.19 -0.34
N ASP A 131 -13.43 8.72 -1.29
CA ASP A 131 -14.88 8.69 -1.17
C ASP A 131 -15.34 7.41 -0.44
N PRO A 132 -15.96 7.51 0.74
CA PRO A 132 -16.46 6.33 1.46
C PRO A 132 -17.45 5.48 0.65
N LEU A 133 -18.14 6.07 -0.33
CA LEU A 133 -19.05 5.34 -1.21
C LEU A 133 -18.30 4.31 -2.08
N THR A 134 -17.08 4.62 -2.51
CA THR A 134 -16.24 3.72 -3.31
C THR A 134 -16.00 2.40 -2.58
N SER A 135 -15.55 2.48 -1.33
CA SER A 135 -15.32 1.28 -0.51
C SER A 135 -16.61 0.52 -0.20
N LYS A 136 -17.70 1.25 0.02
CA LYS A 136 -19.02 0.67 0.28
C LYS A 136 -19.53 -0.13 -0.92
N LEU A 137 -19.40 0.38 -2.14
CA LEU A 137 -19.82 -0.29 -3.37
C LEU A 137 -19.00 -1.57 -3.62
N ALA A 138 -17.71 -1.56 -3.28
CA ALA A 138 -16.82 -2.72 -3.38
C ALA A 138 -16.96 -3.73 -2.23
N SER A 139 -17.68 -3.40 -1.15
CA SER A 139 -17.77 -4.19 0.09
C SER A 139 -16.40 -4.46 0.71
N VAL A 140 -15.58 -3.41 0.81
CA VAL A 140 -14.19 -3.45 1.33
C VAL A 140 -14.00 -2.40 2.42
N LEU A 141 -12.80 -2.32 3.02
CA LEU A 141 -12.53 -1.38 4.09
C LEU A 141 -12.37 0.05 3.54
N SER A 142 -13.06 1.00 4.17
CA SER A 142 -12.87 2.43 3.93
C SER A 142 -11.58 2.94 4.56
N LEU A 143 -11.08 4.11 4.14
CA LEU A 143 -9.97 4.76 4.83
C LEU A 143 -10.24 5.00 6.33
N SER A 144 -11.51 5.21 6.72
CA SER A 144 -11.90 5.28 8.13
C SER A 144 -11.70 3.95 8.86
N ASP A 145 -12.05 2.82 8.25
CA ASP A 145 -11.79 1.50 8.82
C ASP A 145 -10.27 1.24 8.94
N GLN A 146 -9.49 1.63 7.93
CA GLN A 146 -8.02 1.55 7.97
C GLN A 146 -7.44 2.40 9.11
N MET A 147 -8.01 3.58 9.37
CA MET A 147 -7.64 4.45 10.48
C MET A 147 -7.96 3.83 11.84
N GLU A 148 -9.11 3.16 11.99
CA GLU A 148 -9.45 2.44 13.23
C GLU A 148 -8.48 1.28 13.48
N TYR A 149 -8.11 0.52 12.46
CA TYR A 149 -7.07 -0.50 12.59
C TYR A 149 -5.70 0.08 12.95
N PHE A 150 -5.38 1.28 12.47
CA PHE A 150 -4.17 1.98 12.88
C PHE A 150 -4.19 2.40 14.35
N LYS A 151 -5.34 2.87 14.88
CA LYS A 151 -5.50 3.15 16.31
C LYS A 151 -5.31 1.88 17.16
N GLU A 152 -5.86 0.76 16.71
CA GLU A 152 -5.65 -0.54 17.35
C GLU A 152 -4.17 -0.96 17.30
N TYR A 153 -3.50 -0.76 16.16
CA TYR A 153 -2.06 -0.98 16.01
C TYR A 153 -1.24 -0.15 17.00
N ILE A 154 -1.56 1.14 17.17
CA ILE A 154 -0.87 2.01 18.15
C ILE A 154 -1.03 1.45 19.57
N ALA A 155 -2.23 0.99 19.94
CA ALA A 155 -2.46 0.38 21.24
C ALA A 155 -1.63 -0.90 21.43
N LYS A 156 -1.60 -1.78 20.42
CA LYS A 156 -0.75 -2.99 20.43
C LYS A 156 0.73 -2.64 20.54
N LEU A 157 1.19 -1.65 19.78
CA LEU A 157 2.59 -1.20 19.80
C LEU A 157 2.96 -0.65 21.19
N LYS A 158 2.09 0.18 21.79
CA LYS A 158 2.28 0.72 23.15
C LYS A 158 2.35 -0.38 24.20
N MET A 159 1.57 -1.46 24.08
CA MET A 159 1.69 -2.62 24.97
C MET A 159 3.01 -3.38 24.81
N LEU A 160 3.55 -3.44 23.58
CA LEU A 160 4.79 -4.17 23.29
C LEU A 160 6.06 -3.43 23.71
N VAL A 161 6.12 -2.11 23.48
CA VAL A 161 7.36 -1.34 23.63
C VAL A 161 7.26 -0.12 24.53
N GLY A 162 6.08 0.15 25.10
CA GLY A 162 5.83 1.33 25.93
C GLY A 162 5.61 2.61 25.12
N GLU A 163 5.23 3.67 25.82
CA GLU A 163 4.80 4.94 25.22
C GLU A 163 5.90 5.65 24.43
N ASP A 164 7.07 5.84 25.04
CA ASP A 164 8.16 6.60 24.43
C ASP A 164 8.66 5.95 23.15
N ARG A 165 8.78 4.61 23.14
CA ARG A 165 9.22 3.88 21.95
C ARG A 165 8.16 3.86 20.86
N THR A 166 6.88 3.77 21.21
CA THR A 166 5.77 3.92 20.26
C THR A 166 5.81 5.30 19.60
N ASN A 167 5.93 6.37 20.39
CA ASN A 167 6.02 7.74 19.88
C ASN A 167 7.23 7.92 18.95
N PHE A 168 8.38 7.33 19.31
CA PHE A 168 9.56 7.30 18.45
C PHE A 168 9.28 6.59 17.12
N ILE A 169 8.68 5.40 17.14
CA ILE A 169 8.36 4.65 15.92
C ILE A 169 7.42 5.48 15.05
N LEU A 170 6.32 6.00 15.58
CA LEU A 170 5.35 6.79 14.82
C LEU A 170 5.98 8.07 14.23
N ALA A 171 6.81 8.78 14.98
CA ALA A 171 7.43 10.01 14.50
C ALA A 171 8.55 9.79 13.47
N LYS A 172 9.29 8.67 13.54
CA LYS A 172 10.43 8.40 12.65
C LYS A 172 10.09 7.50 11.45
N SER A 173 8.96 6.79 11.48
CA SER A 173 8.51 5.93 10.38
C SER A 173 8.02 6.72 9.18
N ILE A 174 8.06 6.08 8.00
CA ILE A 174 7.45 6.62 6.78
C ILE A 174 6.05 6.04 6.64
N PHE A 175 5.08 6.93 6.53
CA PHE A 175 3.70 6.61 6.21
C PHE A 175 3.53 6.69 4.70
N VAL A 176 2.90 5.68 4.10
CA VAL A 176 2.65 5.63 2.66
C VAL A 176 1.15 5.60 2.44
N VAL A 177 0.64 6.51 1.61
CA VAL A 177 -0.78 6.62 1.29
C VAL A 177 -0.95 6.63 -0.23
N VAL A 178 -1.63 5.62 -0.75
CA VAL A 178 -1.92 5.46 -2.19
C VAL A 178 -3.41 5.21 -2.38
N THR A 179 -4.16 6.21 -2.81
CA THR A 179 -5.60 6.10 -3.01
C THR A 179 -6.12 7.22 -3.92
N GLY A 180 -7.36 7.10 -4.40
CA GLY A 180 -8.03 8.10 -5.23
C GLY A 180 -8.26 7.69 -6.69
N SER A 181 -7.53 6.70 -7.20
CA SER A 181 -7.76 6.20 -8.58
C SER A 181 -9.12 5.50 -8.70
N ASP A 182 -9.50 4.72 -7.69
CA ASP A 182 -10.78 3.98 -7.66
C ASP A 182 -12.01 4.90 -7.54
N ASP A 183 -11.88 6.05 -6.86
CA ASP A 183 -12.93 7.08 -6.80
C ASP A 183 -13.29 7.55 -8.22
N LEU A 184 -12.27 7.85 -9.02
CA LEU A 184 -12.46 8.35 -10.38
C LEU A 184 -12.84 7.22 -11.36
N ALA A 185 -12.00 6.19 -11.51
CA ALA A 185 -12.20 5.15 -12.51
C ALA A 185 -13.49 4.36 -12.25
N ASN A 186 -13.62 3.79 -11.04
CA ASN A 186 -14.72 2.89 -10.75
C ASN A 186 -16.00 3.65 -10.38
N THR A 187 -15.91 4.60 -9.44
CA THR A 187 -17.11 5.20 -8.83
C THR A 187 -17.71 6.32 -9.69
N TYR A 188 -16.86 7.18 -10.25
CA TYR A 188 -17.30 8.30 -11.09
C TYR A 188 -17.55 7.90 -12.54
N PHE A 189 -16.64 7.17 -13.18
CA PHE A 189 -16.72 6.88 -14.62
C PHE A 189 -17.44 5.57 -14.96
N ASP A 190 -17.04 4.44 -14.38
CA ASP A 190 -17.61 3.13 -14.71
C ASP A 190 -19.03 2.98 -14.16
N LEU A 191 -19.21 3.16 -12.84
CA LEU A 191 -20.51 3.02 -12.18
C LEU A 191 -21.41 4.26 -12.33
N ARG A 192 -20.83 5.42 -12.64
CA ARG A 192 -21.54 6.71 -12.85
C ARG A 192 -22.39 7.18 -11.68
N VAL A 193 -22.25 6.58 -10.50
CA VAL A 193 -23.09 6.91 -9.32
C VAL A 193 -22.83 8.34 -8.89
N GLN A 194 -21.56 8.74 -8.79
CA GLN A 194 -21.22 10.10 -8.36
C GLN A 194 -21.44 11.16 -9.44
N LYS A 195 -21.50 10.77 -10.72
CA LYS A 195 -21.85 11.69 -11.82
C LYS A 195 -23.29 12.22 -11.72
N LEU A 196 -24.16 11.56 -10.95
CA LEU A 196 -25.52 12.03 -10.66
C LEU A 196 -25.54 13.20 -9.66
N HIS A 197 -24.48 13.36 -8.88
CA HIS A 197 -24.43 14.30 -7.76
C HIS A 197 -23.36 15.38 -7.93
N TYR A 198 -22.29 15.08 -8.67
CA TYR A 198 -21.12 15.94 -8.80
C TYR A 198 -20.64 16.03 -10.25
N ASP A 199 -20.26 17.23 -10.66
CA ASP A 199 -19.33 17.38 -11.78
C ASP A 199 -17.90 17.05 -11.32
N ILE A 200 -16.98 16.93 -12.27
CA ILE A 200 -15.57 16.57 -11.98
C ILE A 200 -14.90 17.57 -11.03
N PRO A 201 -15.03 18.89 -11.21
CA PRO A 201 -14.53 19.85 -10.23
C PRO A 201 -15.04 19.59 -8.82
N ALA A 202 -16.36 19.49 -8.61
CA ALA A 202 -16.91 19.28 -7.27
C ALA A 202 -16.51 17.92 -6.66
N TYR A 203 -16.45 16.86 -7.47
CA TYR A 203 -16.04 15.54 -6.99
C TYR A 203 -14.57 15.52 -6.56
N THR A 204 -13.68 16.14 -7.35
CA THR A 204 -12.27 16.25 -6.99
C THR A 204 -12.02 17.17 -5.79
N ASP A 205 -12.92 18.13 -5.50
CA ASP A 205 -12.90 18.88 -4.24
C ASP A 205 -13.27 18.00 -3.04
N LEU A 206 -14.30 17.16 -3.18
CA LEU A 206 -14.69 16.19 -2.14
C LEU A 206 -13.53 15.26 -1.81
N MET A 207 -12.90 14.65 -2.82
CA MET A 207 -11.74 13.77 -2.63
C MET A 207 -10.57 14.50 -1.94
N ALA A 208 -10.21 15.70 -2.40
CA ALA A 208 -9.09 16.45 -1.83
C ALA A 208 -9.36 16.94 -0.39
N ASN A 209 -10.62 17.24 -0.05
CA ASN A 209 -11.01 17.57 1.32
C ASN A 209 -10.94 16.34 2.23
N SER A 210 -11.48 15.21 1.78
CA SER A 210 -11.39 13.92 2.50
C SER A 210 -9.92 13.54 2.77
N ALA A 211 -9.06 13.68 1.75
CA ALA A 211 -7.62 13.47 1.89
C ALA A 211 -7.01 14.39 2.97
N SER A 212 -7.32 15.68 2.93
CA SER A 212 -6.84 16.64 3.93
C SER A 212 -7.21 16.23 5.36
N ASP A 213 -8.44 15.79 5.58
CA ASP A 213 -8.92 15.42 6.92
C ASP A 213 -8.26 14.12 7.41
N PHE A 214 -8.08 13.15 6.52
CA PHE A 214 -7.32 11.93 6.82
C PHE A 214 -5.87 12.22 7.26
N PHE A 215 -5.18 13.15 6.58
CA PHE A 215 -3.80 13.50 6.95
C PHE A 215 -3.69 14.26 8.27
N LYS A 216 -4.68 15.11 8.60
CA LYS A 216 -4.74 15.75 9.92
C LYS A 216 -4.91 14.71 11.02
N GLU A 217 -5.73 13.68 10.80
CA GLU A 217 -5.92 12.61 11.77
C GLU A 217 -4.64 11.77 11.95
N LEU A 218 -3.98 11.35 10.85
CA LEU A 218 -2.69 10.66 10.92
C LEU A 218 -1.65 11.49 11.70
N TYR A 219 -1.57 12.79 11.43
CA TYR A 219 -0.69 13.69 12.16
C TYR A 219 -1.04 13.75 13.66
N GLY A 220 -2.33 13.84 13.99
CA GLY A 220 -2.83 13.81 15.36
C GLY A 220 -2.46 12.53 16.11
N LEU A 221 -2.33 11.41 15.39
CA LEU A 221 -1.90 10.12 15.90
C LEU A 221 -0.37 9.92 15.90
N GLY A 222 0.42 10.96 15.60
CA GLY A 222 1.87 10.94 15.74
C GLY A 222 2.66 10.75 14.44
N ALA A 223 1.99 10.62 13.28
CA ALA A 223 2.68 10.56 12.00
C ALA A 223 3.40 11.89 11.70
N ARG A 224 4.66 11.81 11.25
CA ARG A 224 5.45 12.99 10.88
C ARG A 224 6.04 12.94 9.48
N ARG A 225 6.24 11.76 8.89
CA ARG A 225 6.76 11.61 7.52
C ARG A 225 5.73 10.87 6.68
N ILE A 226 5.03 11.57 5.80
CA ILE A 226 3.90 11.03 5.04
C ILE A 226 4.16 11.19 3.54
N ALA A 227 4.36 10.07 2.86
CA ALA A 227 4.43 9.99 1.41
C ALA A 227 3.02 9.81 0.85
N VAL A 228 2.55 10.79 0.08
CA VAL A 228 1.21 10.78 -0.52
C VAL A 228 1.35 10.68 -2.03
N PHE A 229 0.89 9.58 -2.60
CA PHE A 229 1.00 9.32 -4.03
C PHE A 229 -0.16 9.94 -4.79
N SER A 230 0.13 10.46 -5.98
CA SER A 230 -0.87 10.97 -6.92
C SER A 230 -1.76 9.84 -7.45
N ALA A 231 -2.95 10.19 -7.94
CA ALA A 231 -3.70 9.29 -8.81
C ALA A 231 -2.91 9.00 -10.10
N ALA A 232 -3.11 7.80 -10.66
CA ALA A 232 -2.48 7.34 -11.89
C ALA A 232 -3.12 7.96 -13.16
N PRO A 233 -2.52 7.81 -14.35
CA PRO A 233 -3.20 8.11 -15.62
C PRO A 233 -4.32 7.10 -15.90
N ILE A 234 -5.43 7.24 -15.17
CA ILE A 234 -6.52 6.26 -15.13
C ILE A 234 -7.15 5.99 -16.51
N GLY A 235 -7.16 6.99 -17.40
CA GLY A 235 -7.68 6.82 -18.76
C GLY A 235 -6.83 5.87 -19.61
N CYS A 236 -5.60 5.59 -19.20
CA CYS A 236 -4.69 4.67 -19.87
C CYS A 236 -4.66 3.27 -19.24
N LEU A 237 -5.48 2.97 -18.23
CA LEU A 237 -5.61 1.61 -17.72
C LEU A 237 -6.24 0.72 -18.80
N PRO A 238 -5.81 -0.56 -18.94
CA PRO A 238 -6.37 -1.44 -19.96
C PRO A 238 -7.90 -1.55 -19.95
N SER A 239 -8.53 -1.60 -18.78
CA SER A 239 -9.99 -1.66 -18.65
C SER A 239 -10.66 -0.40 -19.17
N GLN A 240 -10.13 0.77 -18.81
CA GLN A 240 -10.70 2.07 -19.20
C GLN A 240 -10.55 2.30 -20.70
N ARG A 241 -9.42 1.88 -21.28
CA ARG A 241 -9.18 1.82 -22.73
C ARG A 241 -10.23 0.93 -23.43
N THR A 242 -10.55 -0.23 -22.86
CA THR A 242 -11.57 -1.14 -23.41
C THR A 242 -12.98 -0.57 -23.31
N LEU A 243 -13.33 0.03 -22.16
CA LEU A 243 -14.70 0.50 -21.88
C LEU A 243 -15.03 1.83 -22.57
N ALA A 244 -14.04 2.70 -22.76
CA ALA A 244 -14.28 4.08 -23.20
C ALA A 244 -13.26 4.62 -24.22
N GLY A 245 -12.24 3.85 -24.61
CA GLY A 245 -11.20 4.27 -25.58
C GLY A 245 -11.60 4.12 -27.05
N GLY A 246 -12.84 3.74 -27.36
CA GLY A 246 -13.30 3.47 -28.72
C GLY A 246 -12.70 2.19 -29.33
N ILE A 247 -12.84 2.02 -30.64
CA ILE A 247 -12.41 0.81 -31.36
C ILE A 247 -10.89 0.57 -31.22
N GLU A 248 -10.10 1.63 -31.27
CA GLU A 248 -8.64 1.58 -31.14
C GLU A 248 -8.17 1.42 -29.67
N ARG A 249 -9.14 1.41 -28.72
CA ARG A 249 -8.89 1.35 -27.28
C ARG A 249 -7.93 2.45 -26.83
N GLU A 250 -8.04 3.67 -27.31
CA GLU A 250 -7.13 4.76 -26.94
C GLU A 250 -7.22 5.13 -25.46
N CYS A 251 -6.21 5.85 -24.95
CA CYS A 251 -6.34 6.45 -23.62
C CYS A 251 -7.51 7.43 -23.58
N VAL A 252 -8.31 7.38 -22.52
CA VAL A 252 -9.49 8.23 -22.36
C VAL A 252 -9.09 9.57 -21.77
N GLU A 253 -9.04 10.60 -22.61
CA GLU A 253 -8.51 11.92 -22.23
C GLU A 253 -9.28 12.57 -21.08
N ASP A 254 -10.61 12.52 -21.10
CA ASP A 254 -11.45 13.09 -20.02
C ASP A 254 -11.15 12.46 -18.65
N TYR A 255 -10.79 11.17 -18.62
CA TYR A 255 -10.50 10.47 -17.37
C TYR A 255 -9.12 10.90 -16.85
N ASN A 256 -8.16 11.05 -17.76
CA ASN A 256 -6.84 11.58 -17.46
C ASN A 256 -6.91 13.04 -16.96
N GLN A 257 -7.74 13.89 -17.57
CA GLN A 257 -7.94 15.27 -17.14
C GLN A 257 -8.56 15.35 -15.73
N ALA A 258 -9.49 14.45 -15.41
CA ALA A 258 -10.03 14.35 -14.05
C ALA A 258 -8.95 13.97 -13.02
N ALA A 259 -8.10 12.99 -13.33
CA ALA A 259 -6.98 12.61 -12.48
C ALA A 259 -5.95 13.74 -12.30
N ILE A 260 -5.62 14.47 -13.37
CA ILE A 260 -4.75 15.66 -13.32
C ILE A 260 -5.36 16.74 -12.42
N LEU A 261 -6.66 17.00 -12.55
CA LEU A 261 -7.34 18.00 -11.72
C LEU A 261 -7.32 17.60 -10.24
N PHE A 262 -7.64 16.34 -9.94
CA PHE A 262 -7.54 15.83 -8.58
C PHE A 262 -6.12 15.97 -8.03
N ASN A 263 -5.12 15.54 -8.80
CA ASN A 263 -3.71 15.62 -8.42
C ASN A 263 -3.26 17.04 -8.10
N LYS A 264 -3.69 18.03 -8.89
CA LYS A 264 -3.43 19.45 -8.63
C LYS A 264 -4.04 19.92 -7.31
N LYS A 265 -5.30 19.53 -7.04
CA LYS A 265 -6.01 19.89 -5.80
C LYS A 265 -5.40 19.21 -4.58
N LEU A 266 -5.04 17.93 -4.70
CA LEU A 266 -4.35 17.17 -3.67
C LEU A 266 -3.03 17.85 -3.31
N SER A 267 -2.16 18.14 -4.29
CA SER A 267 -0.89 18.83 -4.05
C SER A 267 -1.09 20.14 -3.30
N ALA A 268 -2.05 20.98 -3.72
CA ALA A 268 -2.34 22.25 -3.05
C ALA A 268 -2.80 22.07 -1.59
N LYS A 269 -3.60 21.03 -1.29
CA LYS A 269 -3.99 20.70 0.08
C LYS A 269 -2.79 20.26 0.92
N LEU A 270 -1.90 19.42 0.37
CA LEU A 270 -0.70 18.96 1.08
C LEU A 270 0.29 20.10 1.36
N ASP A 271 0.44 21.04 0.43
CA ASP A 271 1.25 22.24 0.63
C ASP A 271 0.70 23.10 1.79
N SER A 272 -0.62 23.30 1.82
CA SER A 272 -1.29 24.00 2.92
C SER A 272 -1.15 23.27 4.27
N LEU A 273 -1.21 21.94 4.28
CA LEU A 273 -1.02 21.15 5.49
C LEU A 273 0.44 21.22 5.97
N SER A 274 1.41 21.16 5.05
CA SER A 274 2.83 21.25 5.38
C SER A 274 3.18 22.59 6.06
N GLY A 275 2.48 23.67 5.72
CA GLY A 275 2.63 24.97 6.39
C GLY A 275 1.95 25.08 7.76
N SER A 276 0.99 24.22 8.08
CA SER A 276 0.20 24.29 9.33
C SER A 276 0.52 23.19 10.35
N LEU A 277 1.02 22.05 9.89
CA LEU A 277 1.36 20.90 10.72
C LEU A 277 2.86 20.91 11.08
N SER A 278 3.18 21.57 12.18
CA SER A 278 4.56 21.74 12.65
C SER A 278 5.34 20.42 12.75
N ASN A 279 6.62 20.44 12.36
CA ASN A 279 7.51 19.28 12.39
C ASN A 279 7.02 18.06 11.56
N SER A 280 6.11 18.28 10.61
CA SER A 280 5.71 17.26 9.64
C SER A 280 6.38 17.46 8.28
N LYS A 281 6.56 16.35 7.56
CA LYS A 281 7.03 16.26 6.18
C LYS A 281 5.96 15.49 5.42
N ILE A 282 5.02 16.21 4.82
CA ILE A 282 3.97 15.63 3.98
C ILE A 282 4.40 15.86 2.54
N VAL A 283 4.82 14.79 1.87
CA VAL A 283 5.47 14.86 0.56
C VAL A 283 4.55 14.28 -0.50
N TYR A 284 4.15 15.12 -1.45
CA TYR A 284 3.47 14.70 -2.66
C TYR A 284 4.44 13.95 -3.59
N ILE A 285 4.06 12.74 -3.99
CA ILE A 285 4.80 11.85 -4.88
C ILE A 285 4.02 11.72 -6.19
N ASP A 286 4.60 12.24 -7.27
CA ASP A 286 4.03 12.15 -8.61
C ASP A 286 4.35 10.78 -9.22
N VAL A 287 3.33 9.92 -9.30
CA VAL A 287 3.38 8.65 -10.06
C VAL A 287 2.71 8.78 -11.43
N TYR A 288 1.91 9.83 -11.64
CA TYR A 288 1.17 10.04 -12.88
C TYR A 288 2.11 10.13 -14.08
N ASN A 289 3.06 11.07 -14.04
CA ASN A 289 3.93 11.34 -15.18
C ASN A 289 4.90 10.19 -15.48
N PRO A 290 5.59 9.59 -14.47
CA PRO A 290 6.48 8.46 -14.74
C PRO A 290 5.75 7.23 -15.29
N LEU A 291 4.55 6.91 -14.79
CA LEU A 291 3.78 5.78 -15.30
C LEU A 291 3.28 6.07 -16.72
N LEU A 292 2.82 7.29 -17.00
CA LEU A 292 2.42 7.68 -18.35
C LEU A 292 3.59 7.58 -19.36
N ASP A 293 4.81 7.99 -18.96
CA ASP A 293 6.00 7.83 -19.81
C ASP A 293 6.32 6.36 -20.08
N ILE A 294 6.15 5.46 -19.10
CA ILE A 294 6.31 4.01 -19.32
C ILE A 294 5.27 3.50 -20.31
N ILE A 295 4.01 3.93 -20.19
CA ILE A 295 2.91 3.49 -21.06
C ILE A 295 3.11 3.98 -22.50
N GLN A 296 3.54 5.23 -22.68
CA GLN A 296 3.75 5.84 -23.99
C GLN A 296 5.06 5.39 -24.65
N ASN A 297 6.08 5.09 -23.86
CA ASN A 297 7.42 4.71 -24.34
C ASN A 297 7.88 3.35 -23.79
N PRO A 298 7.11 2.25 -23.92
CA PRO A 298 7.39 0.99 -23.23
C PRO A 298 8.75 0.38 -23.57
N LYS A 299 9.17 0.49 -24.83
CA LYS A 299 10.46 -0.04 -25.30
C LYS A 299 11.66 0.61 -24.61
N LYS A 300 11.57 1.88 -24.20
CA LYS A 300 12.61 2.59 -23.44
C LYS A 300 12.88 1.93 -22.08
N TYR A 301 11.86 1.25 -21.54
CA TYR A 301 11.90 0.58 -20.25
C TYR A 301 11.97 -0.95 -20.38
N GLY A 302 12.16 -1.46 -21.60
CA GLY A 302 12.24 -2.89 -21.87
C GLY A 302 10.90 -3.61 -21.76
N PHE A 303 9.79 -2.92 -22.06
CA PHE A 303 8.47 -3.51 -22.23
C PHE A 303 8.07 -3.54 -23.70
N GLU A 304 7.25 -4.52 -24.06
CA GLU A 304 6.67 -4.68 -25.39
C GLU A 304 5.18 -4.33 -25.40
N VAL A 305 4.47 -4.64 -24.31
CA VAL A 305 3.01 -4.50 -24.21
C VAL A 305 2.65 -3.55 -23.07
N ALA A 306 2.02 -2.41 -23.40
CA ALA A 306 1.58 -1.40 -22.43
C ALA A 306 0.07 -1.14 -22.44
N ASN A 307 -0.65 -1.74 -23.37
CA ASN A 307 -2.02 -1.36 -23.72
C ASN A 307 -3.07 -2.41 -23.27
N LYS A 308 -2.60 -3.53 -22.72
CA LYS A 308 -3.39 -4.61 -22.11
C LYS A 308 -2.61 -5.29 -20.97
N GLY A 309 -3.34 -5.98 -20.09
CA GLY A 309 -2.77 -6.82 -19.05
C GLY A 309 -2.16 -8.12 -19.60
N CYS A 310 -1.28 -8.74 -18.82
CA CYS A 310 -0.79 -10.09 -19.07
C CYS A 310 -1.86 -11.16 -18.78
N CYS A 311 -2.69 -10.95 -17.77
CA CYS A 311 -3.69 -11.90 -17.33
C CYS A 311 -4.93 -11.93 -18.23
N GLY A 312 -5.40 -13.12 -18.57
CA GLY A 312 -6.59 -13.29 -19.40
C GLY A 312 -6.40 -12.77 -20.82
N THR A 313 -7.42 -12.12 -21.38
CA THR A 313 -7.26 -11.33 -22.60
C THR A 313 -6.47 -10.03 -22.35
N GLY A 314 -6.45 -9.58 -21.10
CA GLY A 314 -5.79 -8.36 -20.64
C GLY A 314 -6.65 -7.12 -20.83
N GLU A 315 -7.92 -7.28 -21.21
CA GLU A 315 -8.79 -6.16 -21.57
C GLU A 315 -9.70 -5.73 -20.42
N LEU A 316 -10.23 -6.68 -19.65
CA LEU A 316 -11.18 -6.44 -18.54
C LEU A 316 -10.91 -7.32 -17.31
N GLU A 317 -10.05 -8.32 -17.44
CA GLU A 317 -9.79 -9.27 -16.37
C GLU A 317 -8.99 -8.61 -15.24
N VAL A 318 -9.65 -8.47 -14.10
CA VAL A 318 -9.10 -7.99 -12.82
C VAL A 318 -9.76 -8.74 -11.68
N ALA A 319 -9.08 -8.87 -10.54
CA ALA A 319 -9.53 -9.64 -9.39
C ALA A 319 -9.98 -11.06 -9.81
N VAL A 320 -11.19 -11.48 -9.42
CA VAL A 320 -11.77 -12.80 -9.73
C VAL A 320 -11.89 -13.11 -11.23
N LEU A 321 -11.91 -12.11 -12.10
CA LEU A 321 -11.96 -12.33 -13.56
C LEU A 321 -10.58 -12.71 -14.13
N CYS A 322 -9.51 -12.40 -13.42
CA CYS A 322 -8.16 -12.88 -13.69
C CYS A 322 -7.88 -14.09 -12.79
N ASN A 323 -8.10 -15.30 -13.31
CA ASN A 323 -7.96 -16.54 -12.55
C ASN A 323 -7.37 -17.65 -13.43
N LYS A 324 -7.13 -18.84 -12.86
CA LYS A 324 -6.54 -19.98 -13.58
C LYS A 324 -7.29 -20.42 -14.85
N LEU A 325 -8.58 -20.12 -14.94
CA LEU A 325 -9.43 -20.44 -16.08
C LEU A 325 -9.40 -19.33 -17.15
N SER A 326 -8.82 -18.17 -16.85
CA SER A 326 -8.71 -17.08 -17.81
C SER A 326 -7.83 -17.54 -18.97
N PRO A 327 -8.40 -17.68 -20.18
CA PRO A 327 -7.64 -18.09 -21.34
C PRO A 327 -6.55 -17.05 -21.61
N THR A 328 -5.49 -17.44 -22.33
CA THR A 328 -4.49 -16.50 -22.86
C THR A 328 -3.64 -15.69 -21.88
N THR A 329 -3.63 -16.03 -20.58
CA THR A 329 -2.64 -15.44 -19.64
C THR A 329 -1.23 -15.61 -20.19
N CYS A 330 -0.48 -14.51 -20.25
CA CYS A 330 0.80 -14.46 -20.93
C CYS A 330 1.86 -15.34 -20.25
N SER A 331 2.79 -15.89 -21.03
CA SER A 331 3.90 -16.71 -20.52
C SER A 331 5.06 -15.87 -19.99
N ASP A 332 5.31 -14.71 -20.61
CA ASP A 332 6.37 -13.77 -20.23
C ASP A 332 5.74 -12.43 -19.82
N ASP A 333 5.53 -12.26 -18.53
CA ASP A 333 5.00 -11.05 -17.91
C ASP A 333 6.06 -9.96 -17.77
N SER A 334 7.35 -10.29 -17.95
CA SER A 334 8.43 -9.29 -17.91
C SER A 334 8.38 -8.33 -19.10
N SER A 335 7.70 -8.69 -20.18
CA SER A 335 7.46 -7.82 -21.35
C SER A 335 6.23 -6.90 -21.19
N TYR A 336 5.43 -7.06 -20.12
CA TYR A 336 4.18 -6.33 -19.92
C TYR A 336 4.30 -5.23 -18.85
N VAL A 337 3.71 -4.07 -19.14
CA VAL A 337 3.56 -2.99 -18.15
C VAL A 337 2.52 -3.38 -17.09
N PHE A 338 1.40 -3.96 -17.54
CA PHE A 338 0.25 -4.31 -16.70
C PHE A 338 0.16 -5.82 -16.47
N TRP A 339 -0.06 -6.21 -15.21
CA TRP A 339 -0.32 -7.59 -14.84
C TRP A 339 -1.73 -8.01 -15.23
N ASP A 340 -2.74 -7.24 -14.80
CA ASP A 340 -4.14 -7.45 -15.12
C ASP A 340 -4.70 -6.21 -15.84
N SER A 341 -6.03 -6.07 -15.98
CA SER A 341 -6.59 -4.93 -16.71
C SER A 341 -6.49 -3.58 -15.97
N TYR A 342 -5.87 -3.52 -14.80
CA TYR A 342 -5.83 -2.35 -13.92
C TYR A 342 -4.44 -2.13 -13.28
N HIS A 343 -3.81 -3.20 -12.80
CA HIS A 343 -2.62 -3.14 -11.96
C HIS A 343 -1.33 -3.40 -12.76
N PRO A 344 -0.28 -2.59 -12.56
CA PRO A 344 1.06 -2.87 -13.08
C PRO A 344 1.67 -4.21 -12.64
N THR A 345 2.62 -4.71 -13.44
CA THR A 345 3.49 -5.84 -13.06
C THR A 345 4.51 -5.44 -11.99
N GLU A 346 5.10 -6.43 -11.30
CA GLU A 346 6.18 -6.15 -10.34
C GLU A 346 7.33 -5.38 -11.00
N LYS A 347 7.69 -5.74 -12.24
CA LYS A 347 8.76 -5.06 -13.01
C LYS A 347 8.45 -3.57 -13.19
N THR A 348 7.21 -3.22 -13.52
CA THR A 348 6.78 -1.82 -13.63
C THR A 348 6.85 -1.12 -12.28
N TYR A 349 6.33 -1.74 -11.22
CA TYR A 349 6.40 -1.17 -9.88
C TYR A 349 7.84 -0.94 -9.41
N ARG A 350 8.73 -1.91 -9.63
CA ARG A 350 10.16 -1.79 -9.29
C ARG A 350 10.83 -0.65 -10.05
N THR A 351 10.54 -0.52 -11.35
CA THR A 351 11.04 0.58 -12.18
C THR A 351 10.60 1.95 -11.63
N LEU A 352 9.33 2.07 -11.23
CA LEU A 352 8.79 3.30 -10.65
C LEU A 352 9.38 3.58 -9.26
N VAL A 353 9.30 2.62 -8.35
CA VAL A 353 9.71 2.78 -6.95
C VAL A 353 11.19 3.14 -6.85
N SER A 354 12.08 2.44 -7.56
CA SER A 354 13.52 2.74 -7.52
C SER A 354 13.84 4.16 -8.04
N SER A 355 13.05 4.70 -8.98
CA SER A 355 13.21 6.08 -9.47
C SER A 355 12.64 7.10 -8.47
N LEU A 356 11.42 6.86 -7.98
CA LEU A 356 10.72 7.76 -7.07
C LEU A 356 11.44 7.88 -5.73
N ILE A 357 11.90 6.78 -5.13
CA ILE A 357 12.56 6.84 -3.83
C ILE A 357 13.83 7.69 -3.89
N ARG A 358 14.65 7.55 -4.94
CA ARG A 358 15.85 8.39 -5.14
C ARG A 358 15.52 9.87 -5.30
N LYS A 359 14.39 10.19 -5.93
CA LYS A 359 13.95 11.57 -6.17
C LYS A 359 13.38 12.24 -4.91
N TYR A 360 12.74 11.49 -4.02
CA TYR A 360 11.94 12.06 -2.94
C TYR A 360 12.44 11.75 -1.52
N VAL A 361 13.31 10.77 -1.31
CA VAL A 361 13.72 10.31 0.04
C VAL A 361 14.24 11.44 0.93
N ASP A 362 15.05 12.34 0.39
CA ASP A 362 15.65 13.44 1.16
C ASP A 362 14.61 14.46 1.67
N LYS A 363 13.41 14.49 1.07
CA LYS A 363 12.34 15.41 1.51
C LYS A 363 11.70 15.00 2.84
N PHE A 364 11.95 13.77 3.31
CA PHE A 364 11.40 13.26 4.57
C PHE A 364 12.26 13.55 5.80
N PHE A 365 13.44 14.15 5.62
CA PHE A 365 14.43 14.34 6.67
C PHE A 365 14.73 15.82 6.93
#